data_AF-A0A1C6IMM3-F1
#
_entry.id   AF-A0A1C6IMM3-F1
#
_cell.length_a   1.000
_cell.length_b   1.000
_cell.length_c   1.000
_cell.angle_alpha   90.00
_cell.angle_beta   90.00
_cell.angle_gamma   90.00
#
_symmetry.space_group_name_H-M   'P 1'
#
loop_
_entity.id
_entity.type
_entity.pdbx_description
1 polymer ?
#
loop_
_entity_poly.entity_id
_entity_poly.type
_entity_poly.pdbx_seq_one_letter_code
_entity_poly.pdbx_strand_id
1 'polypeptide(L)'
;MTIQEKISRYELIPKLIANLEENRARILNGKAVCYDKNDSSAGTPGNTAESSMLSYACKGEKQKELSEERARLTQEIQAEIDEMFCNEEAETIDTARIIKLYFINGISVKKIAHNYIFRDYKTVLRMFHNGCEKLNIPHKTTQYHLQERT
;
A
#
# COMPACT_ATOMS: atom_id res chain seq x y z
N MET A 1 8.19 -15.21 1.99
CA MET A 1 7.51 -14.27 2.90
C MET A 1 6.27 -14.93 3.43
N THR A 2 6.00 -14.81 4.73
CA THR A 2 4.72 -15.19 5.33
C THR A 2 3.61 -14.25 4.82
N ILE A 3 2.34 -14.65 4.94
CA ILE A 3 1.23 -13.78 4.54
C ILE A 3 1.22 -12.47 5.33
N GLN A 4 1.61 -12.49 6.61
CA GLN A 4 1.76 -11.29 7.43
C GLN A 4 2.82 -10.34 6.85
N GLU A 5 3.98 -10.86 6.44
CA GLU A 5 5.03 -10.06 5.81
C GLU A 5 4.57 -9.48 4.48
N LYS A 6 3.83 -10.25 3.67
CA LYS A 6 3.26 -9.80 2.39
C LYS A 6 2.27 -8.67 2.59
N ILE A 7 1.33 -8.81 3.52
CA ILE A 7 0.37 -7.75 3.88
C ILE A 7 1.10 -6.50 4.40
N SER A 8 2.07 -6.68 5.30
CA SER A 8 2.85 -5.55 5.85
C SER A 8 3.60 -4.80 4.74
N ARG A 9 4.19 -5.53 3.79
CA ARG A 9 4.87 -4.95 2.62
C ARG A 9 3.87 -4.23 1.70
N TYR A 10 2.73 -4.86 1.42
CA TYR A 10 1.67 -4.31 0.59
C TYR A 10 1.15 -2.97 1.12
N GLU A 11 0.92 -2.87 2.44
CA GLU A 11 0.46 -1.66 3.11
C GLU A 11 1.53 -0.56 3.17
N LEU A 12 2.82 -0.92 3.15
CA LEU A 12 3.93 0.01 3.17
C LEU A 12 4.19 0.67 1.81
N ILE A 13 3.99 -0.06 0.70
CA ILE A 13 4.31 0.43 -0.65
C ILE A 13 3.69 1.80 -0.98
N PRO A 14 2.40 2.08 -0.70
CA PRO A 14 1.82 3.40 -0.95
C PRO A 14 2.57 4.54 -0.25
N LYS A 15 3.06 4.31 0.98
CA LYS A 15 3.86 5.31 1.72
C LYS A 15 5.22 5.53 1.06
N LEU A 16 5.84 4.46 0.54
CA LEU A 16 7.11 4.56 -0.19
C LEU A 16 6.94 5.34 -1.50
N ILE A 17 5.86 5.08 -2.25
CA ILE A 17 5.55 5.82 -3.49
C ILE A 17 5.32 7.30 -3.17
N ALA A 18 4.49 7.61 -2.16
CA ALA A 18 4.24 9.00 -1.75
C ALA A 18 5.52 9.73 -1.33
N ASN A 19 6.42 9.07 -0.59
CA ASN A 19 7.70 9.64 -0.20
C ASN A 19 8.60 9.94 -1.43
N LEU A 20 8.61 9.05 -2.43
CA LEU A 20 9.31 9.28 -3.69
C LEU A 20 8.74 10.47 -4.46
N GLU A 21 7.41 10.64 -4.47
CA GLU A 21 6.73 11.80 -5.09
C GLU A 21 7.04 13.11 -4.37
N GLU A 22 6.99 13.12 -3.04
CA GLU A 22 7.30 14.31 -2.25
C GLU A 22 8.77 14.74 -2.42
N ASN A 23 9.69 13.77 -2.41
CA ASN A 23 11.10 14.02 -2.70
C ASN A 23 11.30 14.51 -4.14
N ARG A 24 10.50 14.05 -5.10
CA ARG A 24 10.53 14.56 -6.48
C ARG A 24 10.06 16.02 -6.53
N ALA A 25 8.95 16.34 -5.87
CA ALA A 25 8.40 17.69 -5.80
C ALA A 25 9.38 18.67 -5.13
N ARG A 26 10.03 18.28 -4.04
CA ARG A 26 11.06 19.09 -3.37
C ARG A 26 12.25 19.43 -4.28
N ILE A 27 12.74 18.49 -5.08
CA ILE A 27 13.86 18.77 -6.00
C ILE A 27 13.40 19.67 -7.17
N LEU A 28 12.19 19.44 -7.71
CA LEU A 28 11.64 20.29 -8.76
C LEU A 28 11.41 21.74 -8.27
N ASN A 29 10.87 21.89 -7.06
CA ASN A 29 10.59 23.20 -6.46
C ASN A 29 11.86 23.87 -5.91
N GLY A 30 12.81 23.10 -5.39
CA GLY A 30 14.12 23.60 -4.93
C GLY A 30 15.05 24.04 -6.06
N LYS A 31 14.77 23.65 -7.31
CA LYS A 31 15.42 24.18 -8.51
C LYS A 31 14.80 25.47 -9.06
N ALA A 32 13.72 25.98 -8.46
CA ALA A 32 13.19 27.30 -8.81
C ALA A 32 14.01 28.45 -8.19
N VAL A 33 14.92 28.16 -7.27
CA VAL A 33 15.87 29.14 -6.71
C VAL A 33 17.27 28.85 -7.23
N CYS A 34 17.52 29.23 -8.48
CA CYS A 34 18.86 29.47 -9.05
C CYS A 34 18.69 30.18 -10.41
N TYR A 35 18.11 31.38 -10.38
CA TYR A 35 18.36 32.40 -11.38
C TYR A 35 18.66 33.71 -10.64
N ASP A 36 19.81 33.77 -9.98
CA ASP A 36 20.51 35.04 -9.92
C ASP A 36 21.39 35.10 -11.16
N LYS A 37 20.88 35.80 -12.18
CA LYS A 37 21.71 36.35 -13.24
C LYS A 37 22.62 37.35 -12.56
N ASN A 38 23.83 36.93 -12.18
CA ASN A 38 25.04 37.73 -12.00
C ASN A 38 26.06 36.88 -11.23
N ASP A 39 26.82 36.04 -11.92
CA ASP A 39 28.28 36.14 -11.84
C ASP A 39 28.96 35.17 -12.80
N SER A 40 29.92 35.71 -13.52
CA SER A 40 30.84 35.02 -14.40
C SER A 40 31.70 34.05 -13.59
N SER A 41 31.36 32.77 -13.58
CA SER A 41 32.30 31.70 -13.23
C SER A 41 32.07 30.50 -14.14
N ALA A 42 33.10 30.17 -14.91
CA ALA A 42 33.14 29.06 -15.85
C ALA A 42 32.80 27.73 -15.15
N GLY A 43 31.64 27.15 -15.46
CA GLY A 43 31.27 25.80 -15.07
C GLY A 43 31.86 24.79 -16.04
N THR A 44 32.74 23.92 -15.55
CA THR A 44 33.23 22.72 -16.24
C THR A 44 32.03 21.84 -16.67
N PRO A 45 32.03 21.24 -17.88
CA PRO A 45 30.88 20.48 -18.37
C PRO A 45 30.83 19.10 -17.73
N GLY A 46 30.12 19.04 -16.60
CA GLY A 46 29.62 17.82 -15.97
C GLY A 46 28.17 18.08 -15.59
N ASN A 47 27.29 18.01 -16.60
CA ASN A 47 25.97 18.62 -16.64
C ASN A 47 25.10 18.30 -15.41
N THR A 48 24.87 19.30 -14.56
CA THR A 48 23.90 19.24 -13.45
C THR A 48 22.50 18.88 -13.94
N ALA A 49 22.18 19.20 -15.20
CA ALA A 49 20.97 18.78 -15.90
C ALA A 49 20.93 17.26 -16.16
N GLU A 50 22.01 16.66 -16.68
CA GLU A 50 22.09 15.21 -16.96
C GLU A 50 22.08 14.39 -15.68
N SER A 51 22.83 14.80 -14.65
CA SER A 51 22.82 14.13 -13.34
C SER A 51 21.43 14.18 -12.68
N SER A 52 20.70 15.28 -12.89
CA SER A 52 19.32 15.39 -12.41
C SER A 52 18.35 14.54 -13.23
N MET A 53 18.49 14.49 -14.56
CA MET A 53 17.66 13.65 -15.43
C MET A 53 17.84 12.16 -15.13
N LEU A 54 19.08 11.70 -14.90
CA LEU A 54 19.38 10.33 -14.44
C LEU A 54 18.75 10.03 -13.08
N SER A 55 18.81 10.96 -12.13
CA SER A 55 18.13 10.83 -10.83
C SER A 55 16.61 10.72 -10.96
N TYR A 56 15.99 11.44 -11.89
CA TYR A 56 14.56 11.36 -12.15
C TYR A 56 14.14 10.05 -12.84
N ALA A 57 14.92 9.58 -13.80
CA ALA A 57 14.69 8.29 -14.45
C ALA A 57 14.73 7.15 -13.44
N CYS A 58 15.74 7.11 -12.57
CA CYS A 58 15.84 6.11 -11.50
C CYS A 58 14.68 6.18 -10.49
N LYS A 59 14.13 7.36 -10.20
CA LYS A 59 12.93 7.49 -9.34
C LYS A 59 11.67 6.96 -10.02
N GLY A 60 11.50 7.23 -11.31
CA GLY A 60 10.38 6.71 -12.09
C GLY A 60 10.41 5.19 -12.22
N GLU A 61 11.59 4.62 -12.48
CA GLU A 61 11.83 3.18 -12.46
C GLU A 61 11.49 2.59 -11.09
N LYS A 62 11.91 3.23 -9.99
CA LYS A 62 11.61 2.73 -8.65
C LYS A 62 10.12 2.75 -8.32
N GLN A 63 9.40 3.78 -8.75
CA GLN A 63 7.94 3.84 -8.59
C GLN A 63 7.23 2.73 -9.39
N LYS A 64 7.70 2.47 -10.60
CA LYS A 64 7.19 1.38 -11.45
C LYS A 64 7.44 0.02 -10.78
N GLU A 65 8.65 -0.25 -10.32
CA GLU A 65 8.99 -1.48 -9.59
C GLU A 65 8.09 -1.70 -8.37
N LEU A 66 7.87 -0.66 -7.56
CA LEU A 66 7.00 -0.72 -6.38
C LEU A 66 5.54 -0.98 -6.76
N SER A 67 5.07 -0.38 -7.86
CA SER A 67 3.69 -0.58 -8.35
C SER A 67 3.49 -2.01 -8.85
N GLU A 68 4.45 -2.54 -9.60
CA GLU A 68 4.45 -3.94 -10.07
C GLU A 68 4.56 -4.92 -8.90
N GLU A 69 5.42 -4.63 -7.91
CA GLU A 69 5.51 -5.41 -6.68
C GLU A 69 4.16 -5.44 -5.95
N ARG A 70 3.49 -4.30 -5.81
CA ARG A 70 2.16 -4.23 -5.18
C ARG A 70 1.11 -5.03 -5.93
N ALA A 71 1.16 -5.04 -7.26
CA ALA A 71 0.27 -5.86 -8.09
C ALA A 71 0.52 -7.36 -7.89
N ARG A 72 1.79 -7.79 -7.87
CA ARG A 72 2.14 -9.19 -7.56
C ARG A 72 1.69 -9.59 -6.15
N LEU A 73 1.98 -8.77 -5.15
CA LEU A 73 1.53 -9.00 -3.77
C LEU A 73 0.00 -9.08 -3.66
N THR A 74 -0.74 -8.31 -4.46
CA THR A 74 -2.20 -8.41 -4.51
C THR A 74 -2.64 -9.82 -4.90
N GLN A 75 -2.03 -10.39 -5.94
CA GLN A 75 -2.36 -11.74 -6.42
C GLN A 75 -1.93 -12.81 -5.42
N GLU A 76 -0.71 -12.72 -4.88
CA GLU A 76 -0.19 -13.65 -3.89
C GLU A 76 -1.05 -13.71 -2.62
N ILE A 77 -1.40 -12.54 -2.06
CA ILE A 77 -2.24 -12.46 -0.86
C ILE A 77 -3.65 -13.01 -1.15
N GLN A 78 -4.23 -12.73 -2.32
CA GLN A 78 -5.54 -13.29 -2.68
C GLN A 78 -5.50 -14.82 -2.74
N ALA A 79 -4.49 -15.37 -3.42
CA ALA A 79 -4.34 -16.81 -3.58
C ALA A 79 -4.12 -17.52 -2.24
N GLU A 80 -3.26 -16.99 -1.36
CA GLU A 80 -3.05 -17.56 -0.03
C GLU A 80 -4.29 -17.50 0.85
N ILE A 81 -5.08 -16.42 0.75
CA ILE A 81 -6.38 -16.36 1.44
C ILE A 81 -7.32 -17.43 0.85
N ASP A 82 -7.43 -17.56 -0.47
CA ASP A 82 -8.30 -18.59 -1.06
C ASP A 82 -7.89 -20.01 -0.65
N GLU A 83 -6.59 -20.29 -0.62
CA GLU A 83 -6.06 -21.59 -0.19
C GLU A 83 -6.40 -21.89 1.28
N MET A 84 -6.21 -20.92 2.18
CA MET A 84 -6.49 -21.12 3.61
C MET A 84 -7.98 -21.22 3.93
N PHE A 85 -8.85 -20.65 3.10
CA PHE A 85 -10.30 -20.63 3.28
C PHE A 85 -11.04 -21.45 2.22
N CYS A 86 -10.41 -22.50 1.67
CA CYS A 86 -10.94 -23.29 0.56
C CYS A 86 -12.18 -24.16 0.88
N ASN A 87 -12.66 -24.14 2.12
CA ASN A 87 -13.83 -24.89 2.55
C ASN A 87 -15.14 -24.29 2.02
N GLU A 88 -16.05 -25.13 1.52
CA GLU A 88 -17.34 -24.73 0.92
C GLU A 88 -18.39 -24.25 1.95
N GLU A 89 -18.01 -24.09 3.21
CA GLU A 89 -18.90 -23.53 4.23
C GLU A 89 -19.12 -22.03 3.99
N ALA A 90 -20.39 -21.61 3.96
CA ALA A 90 -20.76 -20.22 3.69
C ALA A 90 -20.05 -19.21 4.64
N GLU A 91 -19.84 -19.56 5.91
CA GLU A 91 -19.13 -18.71 6.86
C GLU A 91 -17.62 -18.59 6.53
N THR A 92 -17.00 -19.65 6.01
CA THR A 92 -15.60 -19.64 5.56
C THR A 92 -15.44 -18.75 4.33
N ILE A 93 -16.34 -18.86 3.35
CA ILE A 93 -16.35 -18.03 2.14
C ILE A 93 -16.52 -16.54 2.49
N ASP A 94 -17.50 -16.23 3.35
CA ASP A 94 -17.72 -14.86 3.81
C ASP A 94 -16.51 -14.33 4.60
N THR A 95 -15.86 -15.17 5.41
CA THR A 95 -14.63 -14.79 6.13
C THR A 95 -13.50 -14.45 5.17
N ALA A 96 -13.24 -15.28 4.16
CA ALA A 96 -12.25 -15.01 3.12
C ALA A 96 -12.53 -13.67 2.43
N ARG A 97 -13.80 -13.42 2.09
CA ARG A 97 -14.24 -12.18 1.46
C ARG A 97 -14.02 -10.96 2.35
N ILE A 98 -14.35 -11.05 3.63
CA ILE A 98 -14.12 -9.98 4.63
C ILE A 98 -12.64 -9.63 4.71
N ILE A 99 -11.77 -10.64 4.82
CA ILE A 99 -10.32 -10.45 4.90
C ILE A 99 -9.77 -9.76 3.65
N LYS A 100 -10.16 -10.19 2.45
CA LYS A 100 -9.72 -9.56 1.20
C LYS A 100 -10.16 -8.10 1.11
N LEU A 101 -11.43 -7.81 1.38
CA LEU A 101 -11.96 -6.45 1.37
C LEU A 101 -11.23 -5.54 2.37
N TYR A 102 -10.84 -6.08 3.52
CA TYR A 102 -10.08 -5.33 4.50
C TYR A 102 -8.65 -5.06 4.05
N PHE A 103 -7.84 -6.11 3.83
CA PHE A 103 -6.39 -5.96 3.64
C PHE A 103 -6.01 -5.46 2.24
N ILE A 104 -6.79 -5.83 1.22
CA ILE A 104 -6.46 -5.51 -0.17
C ILE A 104 -7.21 -4.26 -0.62
N ASN A 105 -8.51 -4.18 -0.35
CA ASN A 105 -9.32 -3.04 -0.76
C ASN A 105 -9.31 -1.89 0.26
N GLY A 106 -8.76 -2.10 1.46
CA GLY A 106 -8.68 -1.06 2.49
C GLY A 106 -10.04 -0.64 3.04
N ILE A 107 -11.04 -1.51 2.97
CA ILE A 107 -12.41 -1.21 3.39
C ILE A 107 -12.56 -1.57 4.87
N SER A 108 -13.06 -0.62 5.67
CA SER A 108 -13.30 -0.86 7.10
C SER A 108 -14.31 -1.98 7.33
N VAL A 109 -14.13 -2.78 8.40
CA VAL A 109 -15.06 -3.87 8.78
C VAL A 109 -16.52 -3.40 8.88
N LYS A 110 -16.76 -2.18 9.38
CA LYS A 110 -18.11 -1.57 9.44
C LYS A 110 -18.74 -1.41 8.05
N LYS A 111 -18.00 -0.84 7.10
CA LYS A 111 -18.45 -0.72 5.69
C LYS A 111 -18.61 -2.09 5.04
N ILE A 112 -17.73 -3.06 5.33
CA ILE A 112 -17.86 -4.44 4.85
C ILE A 112 -19.20 -5.05 5.30
N ALA A 113 -19.54 -4.91 6.57
CA ALA A 113 -20.78 -5.44 7.13
C ALA A 113 -22.03 -4.88 6.42
N HIS A 114 -22.08 -3.56 6.24
CA HIS A 114 -23.26 -2.90 5.67
C HIS A 114 -23.37 -3.03 4.15
N ASN A 115 -22.25 -2.99 3.41
CA ASN A 115 -22.29 -2.81 1.95
C ASN A 115 -21.93 -4.07 1.16
N TYR A 116 -21.33 -5.08 1.81
CA TYR A 116 -20.77 -6.24 1.09
C TYR A 116 -21.28 -7.59 1.60
N ILE A 117 -21.43 -7.73 2.93
CA ILE A 117 -21.83 -8.99 3.57
C ILE A 117 -23.29 -8.96 4.03
N PHE A 118 -23.87 -7.76 4.23
CA PHE A 118 -25.26 -7.57 4.68
C PHE A 118 -25.62 -8.34 5.96
N ARG A 119 -24.67 -8.42 6.89
CA ARG A 119 -24.84 -9.03 8.23
C ARG A 119 -24.62 -7.98 9.32
N ASP A 120 -25.03 -8.29 10.53
CA ASP A 120 -24.77 -7.42 11.67
C ASP A 120 -23.26 -7.23 11.90
N TYR A 121 -22.88 -6.04 12.36
CA TYR A 121 -21.49 -5.68 12.55
C TYR A 121 -20.75 -6.63 13.53
N LYS A 122 -21.42 -7.12 14.57
CA LYS A 122 -20.77 -7.99 15.57
C LYS A 122 -20.39 -9.34 14.96
N THR A 123 -21.26 -9.92 14.14
CA THR A 123 -20.98 -11.15 13.40
C THR A 123 -19.81 -10.97 12.44
N VAL A 124 -19.82 -9.89 11.64
CA VAL A 124 -18.73 -9.61 10.68
C VAL A 124 -17.41 -9.33 11.40
N LEU A 125 -17.44 -8.64 12.54
CA LEU A 125 -16.26 -8.41 13.37
C LEU A 125 -15.70 -9.71 13.94
N ARG A 126 -16.55 -10.61 14.43
CA ARG A 126 -16.13 -11.94 14.89
C ARG A 126 -15.47 -12.75 13.76
N MET A 127 -16.10 -12.79 12.59
CA MET A 127 -15.54 -13.48 11.41
C MET A 127 -14.20 -12.87 11.01
N PHE A 128 -14.08 -11.54 11.03
CA PHE A 128 -12.81 -10.86 10.78
C PHE A 128 -11.72 -11.29 11.78
N HIS A 129 -12.03 -11.33 13.08
CA HIS A 129 -11.07 -11.77 14.09
C HIS A 129 -10.63 -13.22 13.89
N ASN A 130 -11.58 -14.13 13.68
CA ASN A 130 -11.28 -15.54 13.39
C ASN A 130 -10.40 -15.67 12.14
N GLY A 131 -10.67 -14.86 11.11
CA GLY A 131 -9.86 -14.82 9.91
C GLY A 131 -8.43 -14.34 10.19
N CYS A 132 -8.25 -13.27 10.96
CA CYS A 132 -6.92 -12.81 11.38
C CYS A 132 -6.16 -13.85 12.20
N GLU A 133 -6.82 -14.54 13.12
CA GLU A 133 -6.22 -15.63 13.90
C GLU A 133 -5.73 -16.76 13.00
N LYS A 134 -6.57 -17.20 12.05
CA LYS A 134 -6.21 -18.24 11.08
C LYS A 134 -5.01 -17.84 10.19
N LEU A 135 -4.90 -16.56 9.87
CA LEU A 135 -3.78 -15.99 9.12
C LEU A 135 -2.54 -15.69 9.98
N ASN A 136 -2.61 -15.94 11.29
CA ASN A 136 -1.60 -15.56 12.28
C ASN A 136 -1.22 -14.06 12.23
N ILE A 137 -2.21 -13.20 11.95
CA ILE A 137 -2.03 -11.75 11.92
C ILE A 137 -2.36 -11.20 13.32
N PRO A 138 -1.42 -10.54 14.01
CA PRO A 138 -1.65 -10.05 15.37
C PRO A 138 -2.76 -8.99 15.40
N HIS A 139 -3.69 -9.10 16.35
CA HIS A 139 -4.87 -8.23 16.49
C HIS A 139 -4.57 -6.72 16.65
N LYS A 140 -3.31 -6.31 16.83
CA LYS A 140 -2.92 -4.89 16.92
C LYS A 140 -3.34 -4.06 15.70
N THR A 141 -3.67 -4.68 14.57
CA THR A 141 -4.18 -3.99 13.36
C THR A 141 -5.59 -3.39 13.52
N THR A 142 -6.33 -3.72 14.59
CA THR A 142 -7.66 -3.13 14.84
C THR A 142 -7.64 -1.78 15.57
N GLN A 143 -6.49 -1.32 16.10
CA GLN A 143 -6.39 0.04 16.65
C GLN A 143 -6.44 1.15 15.57
N TYR A 144 -6.33 0.80 14.28
CA TYR A 144 -6.48 1.77 13.18
C TYR A 144 -7.94 2.02 12.75
N HIS A 145 -8.94 1.51 13.47
CA HIS A 145 -10.36 1.57 13.07
C HIS A 145 -11.23 2.60 13.80
N LEU A 146 -10.63 3.48 14.60
CA LEU A 146 -11.31 4.68 15.12
C LEU A 146 -11.01 5.95 14.33
N GLN A 147 -10.10 5.92 13.35
CA GLN A 147 -9.93 7.04 12.44
C GLN A 147 -10.59 6.70 11.11
N GLU A 148 -11.82 7.21 10.98
CA GLU A 148 -12.52 7.36 9.72
C GLU A 148 -11.53 7.88 8.67
N ARG A 149 -11.20 7.05 7.68
CA ARG A 149 -10.64 7.56 6.44
C ARG A 149 -11.77 8.31 5.74
N THR A 150 -11.86 9.60 6.02
CA THR A 150 -12.57 10.62 5.24
C THR A 150 -12.04 10.67 3.83
#